data_AF-A0A341ENT6-F1
#
_entry.id   AF-A0A341ENT6-F1
#
_cell.length_a   1.000
_cell.length_b   1.000
_cell.length_c   1.000
_cell.angle_alpha   90.00
_cell.angle_beta   90.00
_cell.angle_gamma   90.00
#
_symmetry.space_group_name_H-M   'P 1'
#
loop_
_entity.id
_entity.type
_entity.pdbx_description
1 polymer ?
#
loop_
_entity_poly.entity_id
_entity_poly.type
_entity_poly.pdbx_seq_one_letter_code
_entity_poly.pdbx_strand_id
1 'polypeptide(L)'
;MVVVKWVLAGLLAGTAIWLLWVLIGVAGGRVAMTVLLMTSLFILLATIRLPGRLTRPTALVVVAVLSLLVPTALTIPPQTRAVGQDWVAFDRSEIPKLVSQGKTVFVDVTADWCLTCKANKTLVLDRAPVVDQLRGDNVVAMRADWTRPSTDISRYLESHNRFGIPFNIVYGPNAPDGIILSEVLTSEAVLDALSRAALGDPVTALKTDG
;
A
#
# COMPACT_ATOMS: atom_id res chain seq x y z
N MET A 1 11.14 -3.37 42.03
CA MET A 1 10.26 -2.43 41.29
C MET A 1 11.01 -1.62 40.23
N VAL A 2 12.28 -1.21 40.43
CA VAL A 2 13.05 -0.43 39.43
C VAL A 2 13.41 -1.25 38.18
N VAL A 3 13.80 -2.52 38.33
CA VAL A 3 14.14 -3.40 37.19
C VAL A 3 12.97 -3.57 36.22
N VAL A 4 11.75 -3.83 36.72
CA VAL A 4 10.54 -3.97 35.89
C VAL A 4 10.27 -2.71 35.07
N LYS A 5 10.47 -1.52 35.66
CA LYS A 5 10.31 -0.24 34.94
C LYS A 5 11.30 -0.11 33.78
N TRP A 6 12.56 -0.50 33.97
CA TRP A 6 13.58 -0.45 32.92
C TRP A 6 13.34 -1.47 31.81
N VAL A 7 12.87 -2.68 32.16
CA VAL A 7 12.49 -3.70 31.17
C VAL A 7 11.31 -3.21 30.32
N LEU A 8 10.26 -2.68 30.94
CA LEU A 8 9.11 -2.14 30.20
C LEU A 8 9.47 -0.91 29.36
N ALA A 9 10.33 -0.02 29.87
CA ALA A 9 10.85 1.11 29.12
C ALA A 9 11.65 0.65 27.89
N GLY A 10 12.47 -0.39 28.03
CA GLY A 10 13.20 -1.00 26.92
C GLY A 10 12.27 -1.60 25.86
N LEU A 11 11.23 -2.33 26.26
CA LEU A 11 10.24 -2.88 25.33
C LEU A 11 9.50 -1.78 24.56
N LEU A 12 9.06 -0.72 25.25
CA LEU A 12 8.41 0.43 24.62
C LEU A 12 9.34 1.17 23.66
N ALA A 13 10.62 1.36 24.04
CA ALA A 13 11.63 1.95 23.16
C ALA A 13 11.85 1.07 21.92
N GLY A 14 11.90 -0.25 22.07
CA GLY A 14 11.97 -1.20 20.97
C GLY A 14 10.80 -1.06 20.00
N THR A 15 9.57 -0.97 20.52
CA THR A 15 8.38 -0.73 19.67
C THR A 15 8.43 0.62 18.96
N ALA A 16 8.89 1.68 19.61
CA ALA A 16 9.02 2.99 18.98
C ALA A 16 10.06 2.99 17.84
N ILE A 17 11.20 2.32 18.04
CA ILE A 17 12.22 2.14 17.00
C ILE A 17 11.66 1.34 15.82
N TRP A 18 10.96 0.25 16.10
CA TRP A 18 10.34 -0.57 15.05
C TRP A 18 9.28 0.22 14.26
N LEU A 19 8.41 0.98 14.93
CA LEU A 19 7.43 1.84 14.28
C LEU A 19 8.08 2.94 13.45
N LEU A 20 9.22 3.49 13.88
CA LEU A 20 9.98 4.45 13.09
C LEU A 20 10.53 3.82 11.81
N TRP A 21 11.04 2.59 11.89
CA TRP A 21 11.49 1.83 10.72
C TRP A 21 10.33 1.56 9.74
N VAL A 22 9.18 1.13 10.23
CA VAL A 22 7.95 0.98 9.42
C VAL A 22 7.54 2.30 8.77
N LEU A 23 7.56 3.40 9.54
CA LEU A 23 7.21 4.73 9.05
C LEU A 23 8.14 5.21 7.92
N ILE A 24 9.45 4.91 8.01
CA ILE A 24 10.41 5.19 6.93
C ILE A 24 10.02 4.45 5.65
N GLY A 25 9.63 3.18 5.76
CA GLY A 25 9.21 2.37 4.61
C GLY A 25 7.90 2.84 3.96
N VAL A 26 6.95 3.33 4.76
CA VAL A 26 5.60 3.69 4.30
C VAL A 26 5.49 5.15 3.85
N ALA A 27 6.08 6.08 4.60
CA ALA A 27 5.93 7.52 4.38
C ALA A 27 7.23 8.21 3.93
N GLY A 28 8.34 7.47 3.88
CA GLY A 28 9.66 7.99 3.49
C GLY A 28 10.44 8.62 4.66
N GLY A 29 11.76 8.67 4.51
CA GLY A 29 12.68 9.13 5.57
C GLY A 29 12.46 10.58 6.00
N ARG A 30 11.99 11.46 5.11
CA ARG A 30 11.69 12.86 5.43
C ARG A 30 10.55 12.99 6.44
N VAL A 31 9.46 12.27 6.22
CA VAL A 31 8.29 12.27 7.13
C VAL A 31 8.71 11.67 8.48
N ALA A 32 9.41 10.53 8.47
CA ALA A 32 9.90 9.91 9.70
C ALA A 32 10.80 10.85 10.54
N MET A 33 11.72 11.58 9.90
CA MET A 33 12.60 12.53 10.59
C MET A 33 11.82 13.69 11.23
N THR A 34 10.77 14.18 10.54
CA THR A 34 9.94 15.28 11.07
C THR A 34 9.12 14.86 12.28
N VAL A 35 8.53 13.65 12.24
CA VAL A 35 7.79 13.08 13.37
C VAL A 35 8.73 12.87 14.56
N LEU A 36 9.94 12.35 14.33
CA LEU A 36 10.95 12.16 15.37
C LEU A 36 11.36 13.48 16.03
N LEU A 37 11.62 14.52 15.23
CA LEU A 37 12.00 15.85 15.72
C LEU A 37 10.87 16.47 16.57
N MET A 38 9.64 16.44 16.08
CA MET A 38 8.48 17.01 16.76
C MET A 38 8.16 16.29 18.07
N THR A 39 8.25 14.95 18.08
CA THR A 39 8.07 14.15 19.29
C THR A 39 9.17 14.41 20.32
N SER A 40 10.42 14.53 19.87
CA SER A 40 11.56 14.85 20.74
C SER A 40 11.43 16.25 21.34
N LEU A 41 11.00 17.24 20.54
CA LEU A 41 10.73 18.60 21.00
C LEU A 41 9.57 18.63 22.02
N PHE A 42 8.50 17.86 21.77
CA PHE A 42 7.39 17.73 22.72
C PHE A 42 7.86 17.18 24.07
N ILE A 43 8.63 16.10 24.06
CA ILE A 43 9.18 15.48 25.29
C ILE A 43 10.12 16.45 26.01
N LEU A 44 10.97 17.18 25.27
CA LEU A 44 11.86 18.20 25.84
C LEU A 44 11.04 19.29 26.54
N LEU A 45 10.07 19.90 25.87
CA LEU A 45 9.20 20.93 26.45
C LEU A 45 8.36 20.41 27.62
N ALA A 46 7.96 19.13 27.58
CA ALA A 46 7.22 18.47 28.64
C ALA A 46 8.08 18.17 29.87
N THR A 47 9.41 18.08 29.74
CA THR A 47 10.34 17.72 30.83
C THR A 47 11.05 18.92 31.43
N ILE A 48 11.39 19.95 30.65
CA ILE A 48 12.06 21.16 31.16
C ILE A 48 11.12 21.99 32.06
N ARG A 49 11.68 22.55 33.14
CA ARG A 49 10.98 23.44 34.08
C ARG A 49 11.02 24.88 33.58
N LEU A 50 10.19 25.21 32.59
CA LEU A 50 10.06 26.58 32.07
C LEU A 50 9.42 27.53 33.11
N PRO A 51 9.99 28.72 33.37
CA PRO A 51 9.36 29.76 34.16
C PRO A 51 8.24 30.43 33.34
N GLY A 52 7.00 30.31 33.79
CA GLY A 52 5.81 30.84 33.12
C GLY A 52 4.68 29.81 33.03
N ARG A 53 3.63 29.98 33.84
CA ARG A 53 2.50 29.03 33.93
C ARG A 53 1.62 29.00 32.66
N LEU A 54 1.65 30.08 31.86
CA LEU A 54 0.80 30.25 30.68
C LEU A 54 1.49 29.90 29.34
N THR A 55 2.83 29.87 29.30
CA THR A 55 3.64 29.62 28.07
C THR A 55 3.92 28.13 27.82
N ARG A 56 3.98 27.31 28.87
CA ARG A 56 4.19 25.86 28.75
C ARG A 56 3.00 25.10 28.13
N PRO A 57 1.74 25.29 28.57
CA PRO A 57 0.61 24.56 27.96
C PRO A 57 0.38 24.97 26.51
N THR A 58 0.56 26.25 26.18
CA THR A 58 0.46 26.75 24.79
C THR A 58 1.56 26.16 23.89
N ALA A 59 2.81 26.10 24.35
CA ALA A 59 3.89 25.46 23.59
C ALA A 59 3.63 23.95 23.36
N LEU A 60 3.11 23.23 24.35
CA LEU A 60 2.75 21.81 24.20
C LEU A 60 1.60 21.60 23.21
N VAL A 61 0.57 22.44 23.26
CA VAL A 61 -0.56 22.39 22.31
C VAL A 61 -0.08 22.71 20.90
N VAL A 62 0.75 23.74 20.72
CA VAL A 62 1.30 24.11 19.41
C VAL A 62 2.15 22.99 18.83
N VAL A 63 3.05 22.40 19.63
CA VAL A 63 3.87 21.27 19.15
C VAL A 63 3.00 20.05 18.86
N ALA A 64 2.01 19.72 19.68
CA ALA A 64 1.09 18.61 19.41
C ALA A 64 0.31 18.82 18.10
N VAL A 65 -0.24 20.02 17.89
CA VAL A 65 -0.98 20.38 16.67
C VAL A 65 -0.07 20.35 15.43
N LEU A 66 1.14 20.91 15.52
CA LEU A 66 2.12 20.86 14.43
C LEU A 66 2.61 19.43 14.16
N SER A 67 2.70 18.57 15.17
CA SER A 67 3.06 17.16 15.01
C SER A 67 2.04 16.39 14.17
N LEU A 68 0.78 16.82 14.18
CA LEU A 68 -0.29 16.25 13.35
C LEU A 68 -0.32 16.86 11.94
N LEU A 69 -0.07 18.17 11.81
CA LEU A 69 -0.26 18.91 10.55
C LEU A 69 0.98 18.91 9.63
N VAL A 70 2.19 18.95 10.19
CA VAL A 70 3.42 19.06 9.41
C VAL A 70 3.74 17.78 8.62
N PRO A 71 3.58 16.56 9.17
CA PRO A 71 3.80 15.33 8.41
C PRO A 71 2.90 15.24 7.17
N THR A 72 1.64 15.67 7.26
CA THR A 72 0.69 15.68 6.13
C THR A 72 1.03 16.70 5.05
N ALA A 73 1.73 17.78 5.40
CA ALA A 73 2.21 18.76 4.42
C ALA A 73 3.54 18.32 3.78
N LEU A 74 4.33 17.50 4.47
CA LEU A 74 5.64 17.02 4.04
C LEU A 74 5.61 15.65 3.37
N THR A 75 4.47 14.96 3.38
CA THR A 75 4.18 13.94 2.39
C THR A 75 4.20 14.61 1.03
N ILE A 76 5.37 14.62 0.40
CA ILE A 76 5.47 14.75 -1.04
C ILE A 76 4.71 13.52 -1.53
N PRO A 77 3.51 13.64 -2.13
CA PRO A 77 2.93 12.50 -2.82
C PRO A 77 4.04 12.04 -3.74
N PRO A 78 4.45 10.76 -3.69
CA PRO A 78 5.63 10.32 -4.41
C PRO A 78 5.50 10.89 -5.82
N GLN A 79 6.49 11.69 -6.22
CA GLN A 79 6.66 12.01 -7.64
C GLN A 79 7.19 10.76 -8.35
N THR A 80 6.66 9.58 -8.04
CA THR A 80 6.19 8.72 -9.10
C THR A 80 5.31 9.61 -9.96
N ARG A 81 5.70 9.81 -11.23
CA ARG A 81 4.75 10.20 -12.28
C ARG A 81 3.40 9.65 -11.88
N ALA A 82 2.37 10.47 -11.65
CA ALA A 82 1.10 9.97 -11.20
C ALA A 82 0.67 8.83 -12.13
N VAL A 83 0.87 7.58 -11.67
CA VAL A 83 0.47 6.34 -12.36
C VAL A 83 -1.01 6.15 -12.06
N GLY A 84 -1.78 7.22 -12.25
CA GLY A 84 -3.20 7.28 -12.02
C GLY A 84 -3.98 7.16 -13.33
N GLN A 85 -3.31 6.98 -14.47
CA GLN A 85 -3.99 6.95 -15.77
C GLN A 85 -4.29 5.55 -16.32
N ASP A 86 -3.64 4.48 -15.84
CA ASP A 86 -3.82 3.14 -16.42
C ASP A 86 -4.79 2.24 -15.63
N TRP A 87 -5.15 2.62 -14.40
CA TRP A 87 -6.09 1.84 -13.60
C TRP A 87 -7.53 2.22 -13.93
N VAL A 88 -8.30 1.27 -14.42
CA VAL A 88 -9.75 1.44 -14.61
C VAL A 88 -10.50 1.17 -13.30
N ALA A 89 -11.61 1.88 -13.10
CA ALA A 89 -12.48 1.63 -11.96
C ALA A 89 -13.05 0.21 -12.01
N PHE A 90 -13.21 -0.41 -10.84
CA PHE A 90 -13.78 -1.74 -10.75
C PHE A 90 -15.22 -1.80 -11.24
N ASP A 91 -15.43 -2.64 -12.24
CA ASP A 91 -16.75 -3.08 -12.70
C ASP A 91 -16.70 -4.59 -12.95
N ARG A 92 -17.35 -5.35 -12.07
CA ARG A 92 -17.43 -6.81 -12.16
C ARG A 92 -18.04 -7.27 -13.49
N SER A 93 -18.98 -6.52 -14.05
CA SER A 93 -19.72 -6.89 -15.26
C SER A 93 -18.89 -6.73 -16.54
N GLU A 94 -17.82 -5.94 -16.49
CA GLU A 94 -16.90 -5.75 -17.61
C GLU A 94 -15.84 -6.84 -17.70
N ILE A 95 -15.51 -7.52 -16.60
CA ILE A 95 -14.47 -8.56 -16.58
C ILE A 95 -14.72 -9.66 -17.63
N PRO A 96 -15.92 -10.29 -17.72
CA PRO A 96 -16.15 -11.34 -18.72
C PRO A 96 -16.11 -10.81 -20.15
N LYS A 97 -16.53 -9.55 -20.38
CA LYS A 97 -16.50 -8.91 -21.70
C LYS A 97 -15.06 -8.71 -22.16
N LEU A 98 -14.21 -8.14 -21.30
CA LEU A 98 -12.78 -7.94 -21.57
C LEU A 98 -12.07 -9.27 -21.82
N VAL A 99 -12.35 -10.29 -21.00
CA VAL A 99 -11.80 -11.63 -21.18
C VAL A 99 -12.25 -12.23 -22.52
N SER A 100 -13.52 -12.08 -22.91
CA SER A 100 -14.01 -12.55 -24.21
C SER A 100 -13.38 -11.84 -25.41
N GLN A 101 -12.89 -10.60 -25.21
CA GLN A 101 -12.14 -9.83 -26.21
C GLN A 101 -10.65 -10.20 -26.25
N GLY A 102 -10.23 -11.18 -25.45
CA GLY A 102 -8.86 -11.67 -25.38
C GLY A 102 -7.94 -10.90 -24.43
N LYS A 103 -8.49 -10.00 -23.60
CA LYS A 103 -7.70 -9.24 -22.62
C LYS A 103 -7.48 -10.03 -21.34
N THR A 104 -6.34 -9.80 -20.71
CA THR A 104 -6.07 -10.21 -19.32
C THR A 104 -6.50 -9.07 -18.40
N VAL A 105 -7.21 -9.36 -17.31
CA VAL A 105 -7.70 -8.36 -16.36
C VAL A 105 -7.07 -8.62 -14.99
N PHE A 106 -6.25 -7.69 -14.50
CA PHE A 106 -5.71 -7.72 -13.14
C PHE A 106 -6.63 -6.91 -12.23
N VAL A 107 -7.24 -7.52 -11.22
CA VAL A 107 -8.09 -6.83 -10.25
C VAL A 107 -7.36 -6.68 -8.91
N ASP A 108 -7.16 -5.44 -8.48
CA ASP A 108 -6.61 -5.03 -7.18
C ASP A 108 -7.75 -4.51 -6.29
N VAL A 109 -8.15 -5.29 -5.28
CA VAL A 109 -9.06 -4.81 -4.23
C VAL A 109 -8.24 -4.30 -3.04
N THR A 110 -8.37 -3.01 -2.77
CA THR A 110 -7.44 -2.24 -1.93
C THR A 110 -8.15 -1.20 -1.08
N ALA A 111 -7.43 -0.55 -0.16
CA ALA A 111 -7.89 0.63 0.57
C ALA A 111 -6.73 1.45 1.13
N ASP A 112 -6.95 2.74 1.39
CA ASP A 112 -5.94 3.64 1.94
C ASP A 112 -5.51 3.30 3.37
N TRP A 113 -6.41 2.71 4.15
CA TRP A 113 -6.13 2.29 5.53
C TRP A 113 -5.39 0.94 5.60
N CYS A 114 -5.25 0.22 4.48
CA CYS A 114 -4.65 -1.10 4.43
C CYS A 114 -3.12 -1.03 4.25
N LEU A 115 -2.38 -1.33 5.33
CA LEU A 115 -0.91 -1.29 5.32
C LEU A 115 -0.30 -2.30 4.35
N THR A 116 -0.79 -3.54 4.33
CA THR A 116 -0.30 -4.60 3.42
C THR A 116 -0.58 -4.24 1.96
N CYS A 117 -1.72 -3.60 1.68
CA CYS A 117 -2.05 -3.13 0.34
C CYS A 117 -1.05 -2.07 -0.14
N LYS A 118 -0.68 -1.12 0.73
CA LYS A 118 0.37 -0.13 0.45
C LYS A 118 1.73 -0.79 0.21
N ALA A 119 2.09 -1.79 1.02
CA ALA A 119 3.33 -2.54 0.84
C ALA A 119 3.36 -3.28 -0.51
N ASN A 120 2.32 -4.04 -0.84
CA ASN A 120 2.19 -4.72 -2.14
C ASN A 120 2.28 -3.75 -3.31
N LYS A 121 1.61 -2.60 -3.22
CA LYS A 121 1.67 -1.56 -4.24
C LYS A 121 3.10 -1.05 -4.45
N THR A 122 3.77 -0.57 -3.40
CA THR A 122 5.08 0.07 -3.51
C THR A 122 6.24 -0.90 -3.76
N LEU A 123 6.13 -2.14 -3.29
CA LEU A 123 7.19 -3.14 -3.40
C LEU A 123 7.04 -4.03 -4.63
N VAL A 124 5.82 -4.22 -5.14
CA VAL A 124 5.53 -5.16 -6.24
C VAL A 124 4.85 -4.45 -7.41
N LEU A 125 3.61 -3.95 -7.23
CA LEU A 125 2.77 -3.51 -8.37
C LEU A 125 3.32 -2.28 -9.10
N ASP A 126 3.94 -1.35 -8.37
CA ASP A 126 4.51 -0.11 -8.93
C ASP A 126 5.97 -0.28 -9.40
N ARG A 127 6.54 -1.50 -9.33
CA ARG A 127 7.93 -1.78 -9.70
C ARG A 127 8.04 -2.59 -10.97
N ALA A 128 9.09 -2.32 -11.75
CA ALA A 128 9.48 -3.18 -12.87
C ALA A 128 9.91 -4.56 -12.34
N PRO A 129 9.58 -5.65 -13.05
CA PRO A 129 8.91 -5.68 -14.35
C PRO A 129 7.36 -5.72 -14.28
N VAL A 130 6.77 -5.78 -13.07
CA VAL A 130 5.31 -5.94 -12.88
C VAL A 130 4.53 -4.76 -13.45
N VAL A 131 4.95 -3.53 -13.12
CA VAL A 131 4.26 -2.31 -13.59
C VAL A 131 4.27 -2.20 -15.11
N ASP A 132 5.32 -2.70 -15.77
CA ASP A 132 5.44 -2.66 -17.22
C ASP A 132 4.48 -3.66 -17.86
N GLN A 133 4.34 -4.86 -17.28
CA GLN A 133 3.37 -5.85 -17.73
C GLN A 133 1.92 -5.39 -17.51
N LEU A 134 1.63 -4.76 -16.37
CA LEU A 134 0.30 -4.23 -16.07
C LEU A 134 -0.12 -3.08 -17.01
N ARG A 135 0.86 -2.40 -17.62
CA ARG A 135 0.65 -1.36 -18.63
C ARG A 135 0.61 -1.87 -20.06
N GLY A 136 0.88 -3.15 -20.28
CA GLY A 136 0.87 -3.73 -21.62
C GLY A 136 -0.52 -3.61 -22.25
N ASP A 137 -0.59 -3.40 -23.56
CA ASP A 137 -1.84 -3.16 -24.30
C ASP A 137 -2.90 -4.27 -24.13
N ASN A 138 -2.46 -5.48 -23.75
CA ASN A 138 -3.33 -6.65 -23.55
C ASN A 138 -3.75 -6.87 -22.09
N VAL A 139 -3.31 -6.03 -21.16
CA VAL A 139 -3.67 -6.10 -19.74
C VAL A 139 -4.54 -4.91 -19.38
N VAL A 140 -5.64 -5.17 -18.68
CA VAL A 140 -6.49 -4.15 -18.06
C VAL A 140 -6.27 -4.23 -16.56
N ALA A 141 -5.61 -3.21 -16.01
CA ALA A 141 -5.44 -3.07 -14.57
C ALA A 141 -6.70 -2.40 -13.99
N MET A 142 -7.46 -3.14 -13.19
CA MET A 142 -8.74 -2.71 -12.60
C MET A 142 -8.60 -2.58 -11.08
N ARG A 143 -9.04 -1.46 -10.51
CA ARG A 143 -8.94 -1.20 -9.07
C ARG A 143 -10.31 -1.07 -8.40
N ALA A 144 -10.52 -1.88 -7.38
CA ALA A 144 -11.64 -1.78 -6.46
C ALA A 144 -11.16 -1.08 -5.18
N ASP A 145 -11.45 0.22 -5.05
CA ASP A 145 -11.12 1.00 -3.86
C ASP A 145 -12.21 0.82 -2.78
N TRP A 146 -11.87 0.09 -1.73
CA TRP A 146 -12.71 -0.21 -0.58
C TRP A 146 -12.34 0.65 0.65
N THR A 147 -11.79 1.85 0.43
CA THR A 147 -11.58 2.85 1.49
C THR A 147 -12.90 3.26 2.15
N ARG A 148 -13.99 3.27 1.37
CA ARG A 148 -15.37 3.45 1.87
C ARG A 148 -16.17 2.15 1.69
N PRO A 149 -17.13 1.84 2.58
CA PRO A 149 -18.00 0.69 2.44
C PRO A 149 -18.67 0.68 1.05
N SER A 150 -18.64 -0.48 0.41
CA SER A 150 -19.25 -0.72 -0.91
C SER A 150 -19.82 -2.13 -0.95
N THR A 151 -21.14 -2.24 -1.13
CA THR A 151 -21.85 -3.51 -1.25
C THR A 151 -21.41 -4.32 -2.46
N ASP A 152 -20.93 -3.65 -3.50
CA ASP A 152 -20.51 -4.30 -4.75
C ASP A 152 -19.17 -4.98 -4.58
N ILE A 153 -18.23 -4.30 -3.92
CA ILE A 153 -16.93 -4.86 -3.56
C ILE A 153 -17.11 -5.99 -2.54
N SER A 154 -17.96 -5.80 -1.52
CA SER A 154 -18.23 -6.84 -0.52
C SER A 154 -18.80 -8.11 -1.14
N ARG A 155 -19.80 -8.01 -2.04
CA ARG A 155 -20.35 -9.17 -2.76
C ARG A 155 -19.35 -9.82 -3.70
N TYR A 156 -18.47 -9.03 -4.30
CA TYR A 156 -17.39 -9.55 -5.14
C TYR A 156 -16.40 -10.39 -4.32
N LEU A 157 -15.93 -9.88 -3.18
CA LEU A 157 -15.07 -10.61 -2.25
C LEU A 157 -15.75 -11.88 -1.73
N GLU A 158 -17.02 -11.78 -1.32
CA GLU A 158 -17.80 -12.92 -0.82
C GLU A 158 -17.92 -14.03 -1.87
N SER A 159 -18.14 -13.67 -3.14
CA SER A 159 -18.21 -14.66 -4.22
C SER A 159 -16.89 -15.42 -4.46
N HIS A 160 -15.77 -14.92 -3.93
CA HIS A 160 -14.46 -15.60 -3.93
C HIS A 160 -14.11 -16.19 -2.55
N ASN A 161 -15.08 -16.29 -1.65
CA ASN A 161 -14.90 -16.73 -0.27
C ASN A 161 -13.82 -15.92 0.45
N ARG A 162 -13.85 -14.59 0.28
CA ARG A 162 -12.97 -13.63 0.93
C ARG A 162 -13.80 -12.56 1.63
N PHE A 163 -13.30 -12.13 2.79
CA PHE A 163 -13.99 -11.17 3.66
C PHE A 163 -13.12 -9.95 4.01
N GLY A 164 -12.01 -9.76 3.29
CA GLY A 164 -11.02 -8.74 3.60
C GLY A 164 -10.13 -8.40 2.42
N ILE A 165 -9.29 -7.39 2.63
CA ILE A 165 -8.25 -6.94 1.71
C ILE A 165 -6.87 -7.10 2.36
N PRO A 166 -5.78 -7.18 1.58
CA PRO A 166 -5.73 -7.14 0.11
C PRO A 166 -6.36 -8.38 -0.55
N PHE A 167 -6.97 -8.19 -1.72
CA PHE A 167 -7.41 -9.29 -2.58
C PHE A 167 -7.03 -8.98 -4.02
N ASN A 168 -6.24 -9.86 -4.63
CA ASN A 168 -5.76 -9.71 -6.00
C ASN A 168 -6.10 -10.96 -6.79
N ILE A 169 -6.58 -10.77 -8.02
CA ILE A 169 -6.95 -11.87 -8.90
C ILE A 169 -6.69 -11.48 -10.35
N VAL A 170 -6.22 -12.45 -11.14
CA VAL A 170 -5.94 -12.27 -12.57
C VAL A 170 -6.91 -13.10 -13.38
N TYR A 171 -7.75 -12.44 -14.17
CA TYR A 171 -8.59 -13.09 -15.17
C TYR A 171 -7.92 -13.04 -16.53
N GLY A 172 -8.24 -14.00 -17.38
CA GLY A 172 -7.85 -13.94 -18.77
C GLY A 172 -8.51 -15.08 -19.53
N PRO A 173 -8.28 -15.19 -20.83
CA PRO A 173 -9.04 -16.13 -21.64
C PRO A 173 -8.64 -17.59 -21.35
N ASN A 174 -7.42 -17.82 -20.83
CA ASN A 174 -6.98 -19.12 -20.31
C ASN A 174 -7.32 -19.34 -18.82
N ALA A 175 -7.83 -18.30 -18.14
CA ALA A 175 -8.27 -18.36 -16.75
C ALA A 175 -9.54 -17.52 -16.55
N PRO A 176 -10.68 -17.92 -17.15
CA PRO A 176 -11.93 -17.14 -17.10
C PRO A 176 -12.51 -17.04 -15.68
N ASP A 177 -12.25 -18.05 -14.84
CA ASP A 177 -12.64 -18.07 -13.41
C ASP A 177 -11.62 -17.33 -12.51
N GLY A 178 -10.52 -16.86 -13.09
CA GLY A 178 -9.48 -16.10 -12.42
C GLY A 178 -8.46 -16.92 -11.61
N ILE A 179 -7.24 -16.39 -11.51
CA ILE A 179 -6.15 -16.91 -10.70
C ILE A 179 -6.01 -16.01 -9.48
N ILE A 180 -6.47 -16.49 -8.32
CA ILE A 180 -6.36 -15.75 -7.05
C ILE A 180 -4.91 -15.75 -6.60
N LEU A 181 -4.41 -14.57 -6.23
CA LEU A 181 -3.07 -14.37 -5.69
C LEU A 181 -3.08 -14.34 -4.16
N SER A 182 -1.91 -14.58 -3.56
CA SER A 182 -1.65 -14.42 -2.13
C SER A 182 -1.90 -12.98 -1.67
N GLU A 183 -2.31 -12.80 -0.41
CA GLU A 183 -2.49 -11.49 0.21
C GLU A 183 -1.17 -10.70 0.28
N VAL A 184 -0.03 -11.39 0.41
CA VAL A 184 1.31 -10.80 0.25
C VAL A 184 1.80 -11.15 -1.14
N LEU A 185 1.99 -10.12 -1.98
CA LEU A 185 2.39 -10.32 -3.37
C LEU A 185 3.90 -10.50 -3.49
N THR A 186 4.29 -11.25 -4.50
CA THR A 186 5.65 -11.24 -5.06
C THR A 186 5.59 -10.94 -6.55
N SER A 187 6.66 -10.40 -7.10
CA SER A 187 6.72 -10.05 -8.52
C SER A 187 6.54 -11.29 -9.39
N GLU A 188 7.14 -12.41 -9.00
CA GLU A 188 7.08 -13.68 -9.72
C GLU A 188 5.66 -14.22 -9.79
N ALA A 189 4.92 -14.20 -8.68
CA ALA A 189 3.54 -14.68 -8.63
C ALA A 189 2.60 -13.85 -9.51
N VAL A 190 2.79 -12.52 -9.54
CA VAL A 190 1.98 -11.63 -10.39
C VAL A 190 2.27 -11.89 -11.86
N LEU A 191 3.54 -11.97 -12.26
CA LEU A 191 3.94 -12.22 -13.64
C LEU A 191 3.51 -13.61 -14.13
N ASP A 192 3.64 -14.64 -13.28
CA ASP A 192 3.18 -16.00 -13.58
C ASP A 192 1.66 -16.05 -13.76
N ALA A 193 0.90 -15.36 -12.93
CA ALA A 193 -0.55 -15.32 -13.09
C ALA A 193 -0.95 -14.57 -14.37
N LEU A 194 -0.29 -13.45 -14.69
CA LEU A 194 -0.51 -12.70 -15.93
C LEU A 194 -0.18 -13.53 -17.18
N SER A 195 0.92 -14.29 -17.16
CA SER A 195 1.33 -15.15 -18.26
C SER A 195 0.36 -16.32 -18.47
N ARG A 196 -0.02 -17.01 -17.39
CA ARG A 196 -0.93 -18.16 -17.44
C ARG A 196 -2.35 -17.78 -17.84
N ALA A 197 -2.79 -16.57 -17.50
CA ALA A 197 -4.12 -16.09 -17.84
C ALA A 197 -4.24 -15.60 -19.30
N ALA A 198 -3.16 -15.10 -19.90
CA ALA A 198 -3.15 -14.51 -21.23
C ALA A 198 -3.36 -15.53 -22.37
N LEU A 199 -3.90 -15.08 -23.51
CA LEU A 199 -3.93 -15.84 -24.77
C LEU A 199 -2.54 -15.89 -25.41
N GLY A 200 -1.74 -16.91 -25.08
CA GLY A 200 -0.51 -17.25 -25.81
C GLY A 200 0.79 -16.94 -25.05
N ASP A 201 1.72 -17.90 -25.12
CA ASP A 201 2.95 -18.01 -24.31
C ASP A 201 3.87 -16.77 -24.34
N PRO A 202 4.19 -16.14 -23.19
CA PRO A 202 5.26 -15.15 -23.12
C PRO A 202 6.67 -15.76 -23.13
N VAL A 203 6.81 -17.09 -23.25
CA VAL A 203 8.11 -17.79 -23.22
C VAL A 203 8.82 -17.80 -24.59
N THR A 204 8.10 -17.55 -25.69
CA THR A 204 8.70 -17.69 -27.04
C THR A 204 9.39 -16.42 -27.56
N ALA A 205 9.12 -15.24 -26.97
CA ALA A 205 9.71 -13.98 -27.43
C ALA A 205 11.13 -13.70 -26.90
N LEU A 206 11.65 -14.51 -25.97
CA LEU A 206 13.00 -14.36 -25.41
C LEU A 206 14.02 -15.37 -25.96
N LYS A 207 13.64 -16.22 -26.92
CA LYS A 207 14.52 -17.31 -27.43
C LYS A 207 14.98 -17.14 -28.89
N THR A 208 14.68 -16.04 -29.57
CA THR A 208 15.08 -15.86 -30.98
C THR A 208 16.35 -15.04 -31.21
N ASP A 209 17.02 -14.60 -30.14
CA ASP A 209 18.22 -13.77 -30.25
C ASP A 209 19.41 -14.49 -29.58
N GLY A 210 19.89 -15.56 -30.20
CA GLY A 210 21.06 -16.34 -29.76
C GLY A 210 21.60 -17.25 -30.84
#